data_AF-A0A1I4TSG7-F1
#
_entry.id   AF-A0A1I4TSG7-F1
#
_cell.length_a   1.000
_cell.length_b   1.000
_cell.length_c   1.000
_cell.angle_alpha   90.00
_cell.angle_beta   90.00
_cell.angle_gamma   90.00
#
_symmetry.space_group_name_H-M   'P 1'
#
loop_
_entity.id
_entity.type
_entity.pdbx_description
1 polymer ?
#
loop_
_entity_poly.entity_id
_entity_poly.type
_entity_poly.pdbx_seq_one_letter_code
_entity_poly.pdbx_strand_id
1 'polypeptide(L)'
;MAKWTLEELLITDPQDFEILLSGLFKSMGYRTEPTQYSRDRGVDIVISIENFGLSHTWLVQAKRYTGSVGVKEVREYSSLRYRDRVDGVIIVTTSTFTREAMQEAAEHNVKLIDGNLLTGMLNHYLPDGQTELSKHDGKRGERSSEEIGSGAILKNGEEIITSEVVLIGNEKFAITITNRNIFLKKESSGLFSKSSRIEERIEVKEMIGLHTEPNKAILITGNKKLKLYPLSSRKLPELIGIFDTLQPEYLRGEHLILSSRNGDRLTILTSKRLVITDISEGMLMEIQNKKIVGAEVTGGFLKKDQLHVLEDSGVVTKHPVDVDDPVKWKDLIGECVRSF
;
A
#
# COMPACT_ATOMS: atom_id res chain seq x y z
N MET A 1 8.71 2.70 35.65
CA MET A 1 8.20 2.46 34.29
C MET A 1 6.79 3.00 34.25
N ALA A 2 6.49 3.82 33.25
CA ALA A 2 5.16 4.38 33.11
C ALA A 2 4.21 3.28 32.61
N LYS A 3 2.98 3.26 33.15
CA LYS A 3 1.99 2.21 32.92
C LYS A 3 0.91 2.72 31.99
N TRP A 4 0.46 1.88 31.07
CA TRP A 4 -0.73 2.11 30.26
C TRP A 4 -1.95 2.35 31.14
N THR A 5 -2.66 3.44 30.86
CA THR A 5 -3.90 3.84 31.53
C THR A 5 -5.08 3.87 30.54
N LEU A 6 -6.30 3.82 31.06
CA LEU A 6 -7.51 3.95 30.24
C LEU A 6 -7.58 5.30 29.52
N GLU A 7 -7.15 6.36 30.18
CA GLU A 7 -7.15 7.71 29.61
C GLU A 7 -6.25 7.80 28.38
N GLU A 8 -5.06 7.20 28.44
CA GLU A 8 -4.13 7.10 27.30
C GLU A 8 -4.74 6.31 26.14
N LEU A 9 -5.38 5.17 26.42
CA LEU A 9 -6.05 4.37 25.38
C LEU A 9 -7.23 5.11 24.75
N LEU A 10 -7.93 5.95 25.51
CA LEU A 10 -9.05 6.74 25.02
C LEU A 10 -8.60 7.91 24.15
N ILE A 11 -7.42 8.49 24.38
CA ILE A 11 -6.88 9.58 23.52
C ILE A 11 -6.07 9.05 22.33
N THR A 12 -5.75 7.75 22.31
CA THR A 12 -5.12 7.06 21.17
C THR A 12 -6.08 7.07 19.96
N ASP A 13 -5.57 7.31 18.75
CA ASP A 13 -6.37 7.25 17.52
C ASP A 13 -6.97 5.83 17.33
N PRO A 14 -8.19 5.65 16.78
CA PRO A 14 -8.75 4.31 16.56
C PRO A 14 -7.82 3.36 15.83
N GLN A 15 -7.03 3.84 14.86
CA GLN A 15 -6.10 3.00 14.13
C GLN A 15 -4.83 2.71 14.93
N ASP A 16 -4.32 3.68 15.68
CA ASP A 16 -3.20 3.45 16.61
C ASP A 16 -3.62 2.47 17.71
N PHE A 17 -4.90 2.47 18.09
CA PHE A 17 -5.47 1.50 19.01
C PHE A 17 -5.51 0.11 18.37
N GLU A 18 -5.90 -0.04 17.10
CA GLU A 18 -5.81 -1.32 16.37
C GLU A 18 -4.36 -1.80 16.18
N ILE A 19 -3.41 -0.90 15.94
CA ILE A 19 -1.98 -1.20 15.84
C ILE A 19 -1.44 -1.64 17.20
N LEU A 20 -1.81 -0.95 18.28
CA LEU A 20 -1.46 -1.30 19.65
C LEU A 20 -2.00 -2.68 20.01
N LEU A 21 -3.25 -2.98 19.66
CA LEU A 21 -3.84 -4.31 19.86
C LEU A 21 -3.13 -5.37 19.03
N SER A 22 -2.75 -5.06 17.78
CA SER A 22 -1.94 -5.97 16.96
C SER A 22 -0.57 -6.24 17.61
N GLY A 23 0.09 -5.20 18.13
CA GLY A 23 1.34 -5.33 18.87
C GLY A 23 1.19 -6.17 20.14
N LEU A 24 0.10 -5.98 20.87
CA LEU A 24 -0.25 -6.77 22.06
C LEU A 24 -0.45 -8.25 21.73
N PHE A 25 -1.23 -8.58 20.70
CA PHE A 25 -1.43 -9.98 20.33
C PHE A 25 -0.15 -10.61 19.77
N LYS A 26 0.69 -9.85 19.05
CA LYS A 26 2.03 -10.32 18.64
C LYS A 26 2.92 -10.65 19.83
N SER A 27 2.97 -9.78 20.85
CA SER A 27 3.79 -10.03 22.04
C SER A 27 3.26 -11.18 22.90
N MET A 28 1.98 -11.53 22.77
CA MET A 28 1.37 -12.75 23.31
C MET A 28 1.66 -14.01 22.48
N GLY A 29 2.36 -13.90 21.34
CA GLY A 29 2.76 -15.02 20.50
C GLY A 29 1.82 -15.33 19.32
N TYR A 30 0.86 -14.45 19.02
CA TYR A 30 -0.02 -14.62 17.85
C TYR A 30 0.60 -14.00 16.59
N ARG A 31 0.32 -14.61 15.44
CA ARG A 31 0.42 -13.94 14.14
C ARG A 31 -0.78 -13.02 13.99
N THR A 32 -0.60 -11.80 13.48
CA THR A 32 -1.68 -10.81 13.34
C THR A 32 -1.74 -10.26 11.93
N GLU A 33 -2.93 -10.17 11.36
CA GLU A 33 -3.22 -9.60 10.05
C GLU A 33 -4.31 -8.52 10.21
N PRO A 34 -3.96 -7.22 10.16
CA PRO A 34 -4.96 -6.14 10.19
C PRO A 34 -5.87 -6.21 8.95
N THR A 35 -7.17 -6.01 9.13
CA THR A 35 -8.15 -6.09 8.04
C THR A 35 -8.46 -4.70 7.47
N GLN A 36 -8.70 -4.62 6.16
CA GLN A 36 -9.03 -3.35 5.52
C GLN A 36 -10.50 -2.97 5.82
N TYR A 37 -10.71 -1.77 6.34
CA TYR A 37 -11.97 -1.16 6.81
C TYR A 37 -13.16 -1.15 5.82
N SER A 38 -13.01 -1.65 4.59
CA SER A 38 -13.97 -1.47 3.51
C SER A 38 -14.83 -2.69 3.17
N ARG A 39 -14.49 -3.93 3.59
CA ARG A 39 -15.22 -5.13 3.11
C ARG A 39 -15.54 -6.21 4.15
N ASP A 40 -14.97 -6.17 5.35
CA ASP A 40 -15.01 -7.32 6.26
C ASP A 40 -16.04 -7.25 7.42
N ARG A 41 -17.14 -6.51 7.26
CA ARG A 41 -18.29 -6.49 8.19
C ARG A 41 -17.92 -6.29 9.67
N GLY A 42 -16.99 -5.38 9.96
CA GLY A 42 -16.53 -5.11 11.33
C GLY A 42 -15.66 -6.23 11.89
N VAL A 43 -14.49 -6.41 11.27
CA VAL A 43 -13.33 -7.09 11.85
C VAL A 43 -12.19 -6.10 11.66
N ASP A 44 -11.38 -5.90 12.69
CA ASP A 44 -10.25 -4.97 12.64
C ASP A 44 -8.90 -5.73 12.57
N ILE A 45 -8.81 -6.91 13.21
CA ILE A 45 -7.60 -7.74 13.21
C ILE A 45 -7.97 -9.22 13.13
N VAL A 46 -7.30 -10.00 12.27
CA VAL A 46 -7.29 -11.46 12.34
C VAL A 46 -6.05 -11.90 13.09
N ILE A 47 -6.21 -12.75 14.11
CA ILE A 47 -5.08 -13.32 14.85
C ILE A 47 -5.07 -14.84 14.75
N SER A 48 -3.89 -15.44 14.65
CA SER A 48 -3.76 -16.90 14.64
C SER A 48 -2.55 -17.37 15.42
N ILE A 49 -2.68 -18.56 16.01
CA ILE A 49 -1.57 -19.25 16.67
C ILE A 49 -1.57 -20.71 16.22
N GLU A 50 -0.38 -21.21 15.91
CA GLU A 50 -0.19 -22.60 15.48
C GLU A 50 0.81 -23.29 16.42
N ASN A 51 0.38 -24.36 17.08
CA ASN A 51 1.20 -25.14 17.98
C ASN A 51 0.94 -26.62 17.75
N PHE A 52 1.98 -27.43 17.56
CA PHE A 52 1.89 -28.88 17.35
C PHE A 52 0.94 -29.29 16.20
N GLY A 53 0.86 -28.47 15.14
CA GLY A 53 -0.05 -28.69 14.01
C GLY A 53 -1.52 -28.35 14.28
N LEU A 54 -1.84 -27.77 15.45
CA LEU A 54 -3.16 -27.22 15.76
C LEU A 54 -3.14 -25.72 15.49
N SER A 55 -4.00 -25.24 14.59
CA SER A 55 -4.17 -23.83 14.28
C SER A 55 -5.46 -23.32 14.88
N HIS A 56 -5.40 -22.18 15.57
CA HIS A 56 -6.59 -21.46 16.05
C HIS A 56 -6.57 -20.04 15.50
N THR A 57 -7.64 -19.64 14.84
CA THR A 57 -7.81 -18.31 14.22
C THR A 57 -8.98 -17.58 14.87
N TRP A 58 -8.73 -16.35 15.32
CA TRP A 58 -9.71 -15.50 15.97
C TRP A 58 -9.86 -14.18 15.22
N LEU A 59 -11.08 -13.68 15.15
CA LEU A 59 -11.36 -12.34 14.64
C LEU A 59 -11.46 -11.37 15.82
N VAL A 60 -10.79 -10.24 15.73
CA VAL A 60 -10.78 -9.20 16.75
C VAL A 60 -11.50 -7.96 16.22
N GLN A 61 -12.47 -7.48 16.99
CA GLN A 61 -13.09 -6.18 16.82
C GLN A 61 -12.67 -5.26 17.96
N ALA A 62 -12.11 -4.11 17.62
CA ALA A 62 -11.78 -3.03 18.52
C ALA A 62 -12.94 -2.02 18.61
N LYS A 63 -13.26 -1.59 19.83
CA LYS A 63 -14.28 -0.58 20.14
C LYS A 63 -13.71 0.45 21.10
N ARG A 64 -13.11 1.51 20.57
CA ARG A 64 -12.59 2.62 21.37
C ARG A 64 -13.71 3.57 21.81
N TYR A 65 -14.53 3.16 22.79
CA TYR A 65 -15.71 3.91 23.26
C TYR A 65 -15.55 4.35 24.72
N THR A 66 -16.35 5.35 25.10
CA THR A 66 -16.55 5.75 26.51
C THR A 66 -17.79 5.09 27.13
N GLY A 67 -18.84 4.81 26.34
CA GLY A 67 -20.04 4.10 26.78
C GLY A 67 -19.90 2.57 26.78
N SER A 68 -20.70 1.90 27.61
CA SER A 68 -20.69 0.43 27.71
C SER A 68 -21.16 -0.26 26.42
N VAL A 69 -20.53 -1.37 26.09
CA VAL A 69 -20.90 -2.22 24.94
C VAL A 69 -22.08 -3.12 25.32
N GLY A 70 -23.11 -3.13 24.47
CA GLY A 70 -24.37 -3.83 24.72
C GLY A 70 -24.50 -5.18 24.01
N VAL A 71 -25.65 -5.83 24.22
CA VAL A 71 -25.99 -7.15 23.67
C VAL A 71 -26.02 -7.13 22.13
N LYS A 72 -26.44 -6.02 21.53
CA LYS A 72 -26.59 -5.90 20.08
C LYS A 72 -25.26 -6.13 19.38
N GLU A 73 -24.21 -5.46 19.85
CA GLU A 73 -22.86 -5.57 19.31
C GLU A 73 -22.34 -7.00 19.46
N VAL A 74 -22.51 -7.61 20.63
CA VAL A 74 -22.09 -9.01 20.86
C VAL A 74 -22.76 -9.96 19.87
N ARG A 75 -24.08 -9.84 19.66
CA ARG A 75 -24.83 -10.66 18.70
C ARG A 75 -24.34 -10.48 17.26
N GLU A 76 -24.16 -9.22 16.85
CA GLU A 76 -23.70 -8.87 15.51
C GLU A 76 -22.37 -9.57 15.19
N TYR A 77 -21.39 -9.41 16.07
CA TYR A 77 -20.05 -9.98 15.86
C TYR A 77 -20.00 -11.49 16.08
N SER A 78 -20.87 -12.04 16.94
CA SER A 78 -20.91 -13.49 17.17
C SER A 78 -21.16 -14.30 15.90
N SER A 79 -21.86 -13.72 14.92
CA SER A 79 -22.14 -14.36 13.62
C SER A 79 -20.89 -14.54 12.76
N LEU A 80 -19.81 -13.79 13.02
CA LEU A 80 -18.57 -13.84 12.25
C LEU A 80 -17.78 -15.13 12.46
N ARG A 81 -18.04 -15.86 13.55
CA ARG A 81 -17.44 -17.18 13.82
C ARG A 81 -17.80 -18.23 12.76
N TYR A 82 -18.87 -18.03 12.00
CA TYR A 82 -19.31 -18.96 10.96
C TYR A 82 -18.55 -18.79 9.63
N ARG A 83 -17.54 -17.91 9.58
CA ARG A 83 -16.64 -17.80 8.42
C ARG A 83 -15.70 -19.00 8.36
N ASP A 84 -15.27 -19.35 7.15
CA ASP A 84 -14.31 -20.44 6.94
C ASP A 84 -13.03 -20.18 7.73
N ARG A 85 -12.57 -21.21 8.47
CA ARG A 85 -11.33 -21.22 9.25
C ARG A 85 -11.27 -20.15 10.37
N VAL A 86 -12.40 -19.89 11.02
CA VAL A 86 -12.48 -19.01 12.20
C VAL A 86 -13.02 -19.81 13.39
N ASP A 87 -12.29 -19.79 14.51
CA ASP A 87 -12.63 -20.54 15.73
C ASP A 87 -13.41 -19.70 16.75
N GLY A 88 -13.30 -18.37 16.65
CA GLY A 88 -14.06 -17.47 17.51
C GLY A 88 -13.80 -16.00 17.27
N VAL A 89 -14.44 -15.19 18.11
CA VAL A 89 -14.42 -13.73 18.00
C VAL A 89 -14.04 -13.12 19.35
N ILE A 90 -13.22 -12.08 19.32
CA ILE A 90 -12.80 -11.28 20.46
C ILE A 90 -13.31 -9.86 20.25
N ILE A 91 -14.03 -9.32 21.23
CA ILE A 91 -14.38 -7.90 21.26
C ILE A 91 -13.52 -7.22 22.31
N VAL A 92 -12.76 -6.21 21.88
CA VAL A 92 -11.87 -5.42 22.73
C VAL A 92 -12.43 -4.01 22.85
N THR A 93 -12.56 -3.49 24.06
CA THR A 93 -13.08 -2.13 24.30
C THR A 93 -12.25 -1.38 25.33
N THR A 94 -12.20 -0.05 25.20
CA THR A 94 -11.66 0.85 26.23
C THR A 94 -12.66 1.14 27.35
N SER A 95 -13.91 0.66 27.23
CA SER A 95 -14.98 0.81 28.23
C SER A 95 -15.31 -0.53 28.90
N THR A 96 -16.56 -0.70 29.35
CA THR A 96 -17.09 -1.89 30.01
C THR A 96 -18.15 -2.58 29.15
N PHE A 97 -18.52 -3.80 29.49
CA PHE A 97 -19.66 -4.52 28.90
C PHE A 97 -20.84 -4.49 29.86
N THR A 98 -22.06 -4.41 29.32
CA THR A 98 -23.25 -4.60 30.17
C THR A 98 -23.33 -6.04 30.66
N ARG A 99 -24.05 -6.28 31.76
CA ARG A 99 -24.22 -7.63 32.31
C ARG A 99 -24.87 -8.58 31.32
N GLU A 100 -25.84 -8.08 30.58
CA GLU A 100 -26.55 -8.81 29.54
C GLU A 100 -25.62 -9.12 28.36
N ALA A 101 -24.72 -8.21 27.99
CA ALA A 101 -23.71 -8.45 26.95
C ALA A 101 -22.71 -9.55 27.36
N MET A 102 -22.31 -9.58 28.64
CA MET A 102 -21.46 -10.65 29.17
C MET A 102 -22.14 -12.03 29.15
N GLN A 103 -23.43 -12.08 29.47
CA GLN A 103 -24.23 -13.32 29.39
C GLN A 103 -24.32 -13.81 27.93
N GLU A 104 -24.67 -12.90 27.02
CA GLU A 104 -24.77 -13.21 25.58
C GLU A 104 -23.44 -13.72 25.00
N ALA A 105 -22.31 -13.10 25.41
CA ALA A 105 -21.00 -13.50 24.94
C ALA A 105 -20.63 -14.93 25.37
N ALA A 106 -21.00 -15.31 26.59
CA ALA A 106 -20.81 -16.67 27.09
C ALA A 106 -21.63 -17.70 26.29
N GLU A 107 -22.88 -17.38 25.94
CA GLU A 107 -23.75 -18.24 25.13
C GLU A 107 -23.27 -18.41 23.68
N HIS A 108 -22.48 -17.46 23.17
CA HIS A 108 -22.05 -17.43 21.77
C HIS A 108 -20.54 -17.58 21.55
N ASN A 109 -19.81 -17.97 22.61
CA ASN A 109 -18.35 -18.14 22.59
C ASN A 109 -17.58 -16.90 22.07
N VAL A 110 -18.07 -15.72 22.44
CA VAL A 110 -17.38 -14.44 22.17
C VAL A 110 -16.50 -14.12 23.38
N LYS A 111 -15.22 -13.82 23.14
CA LYS A 111 -14.31 -13.38 24.22
C LYS A 111 -14.41 -11.86 24.36
N LEU A 112 -14.43 -11.40 25.61
CA LEU A 112 -14.58 -9.99 25.94
C LEU A 112 -13.31 -9.51 26.64
N ILE A 113 -12.73 -8.43 26.13
CA ILE A 113 -11.60 -7.72 26.74
C ILE A 113 -12.07 -6.29 27.03
N ASP A 114 -12.38 -6.02 28.30
CA ASP A 114 -12.76 -4.68 28.74
C ASP A 114 -11.53 -3.81 29.00
N GLY A 115 -11.74 -2.52 29.26
CA GLY A 115 -10.62 -1.59 29.39
C GLY A 115 -9.68 -1.91 30.56
N ASN A 116 -10.21 -2.44 31.66
CA ASN A 116 -9.39 -2.80 32.82
C ASN A 116 -8.52 -4.03 32.51
N LEU A 117 -9.10 -5.04 31.87
CA LEU A 117 -8.34 -6.21 31.42
C LEU A 117 -7.30 -5.81 30.36
N LEU A 118 -7.68 -4.98 29.39
CA LEU A 118 -6.81 -4.51 28.33
C LEU A 118 -5.58 -3.77 28.87
N THR A 119 -5.78 -2.81 29.78
CA THR A 119 -4.66 -2.10 30.43
C THR A 119 -3.77 -3.04 31.23
N GLY A 120 -4.35 -4.02 31.92
CA GLY A 120 -3.58 -5.08 32.59
C GLY A 120 -2.71 -5.88 31.62
N MET A 121 -3.28 -6.30 30.49
CA MET A 121 -2.58 -7.04 29.43
C MET A 121 -1.45 -6.20 28.81
N LEU A 122 -1.70 -4.94 28.45
CA LEU A 122 -0.69 -4.04 27.89
C LEU A 122 0.48 -3.80 28.85
N ASN A 123 0.17 -3.58 30.14
CA ASN A 123 1.20 -3.41 31.16
C ASN A 123 2.04 -4.67 31.40
N HIS A 124 1.50 -5.85 31.09
CA HIS A 124 2.22 -7.12 31.21
C HIS A 124 3.09 -7.41 29.99
N TYR A 125 2.53 -7.30 28.79
CA TYR A 125 3.16 -7.73 27.55
C TYR A 125 3.90 -6.61 26.80
N LEU A 126 3.58 -5.34 27.07
CA LEU A 126 4.21 -4.15 26.48
C LEU A 126 4.59 -3.09 27.54
N PRO A 127 5.37 -3.44 28.59
CA PRO A 127 5.66 -2.55 29.71
C PRO A 127 6.51 -1.32 29.35
N ASP A 128 7.33 -1.41 28.30
CA ASP A 128 8.22 -0.34 27.82
C ASP A 128 7.70 0.39 26.57
N GLY A 129 6.48 0.04 26.11
CA GLY A 129 5.90 0.51 24.85
C GLY A 129 5.74 2.04 24.75
N GLN A 130 5.76 2.75 25.88
CA GLN A 130 5.75 4.21 25.90
C GLN A 130 7.03 4.82 25.31
N THR A 131 8.18 4.13 25.43
CA THR A 131 9.48 4.66 24.98
C THR A 131 9.69 4.54 23.47
N GLU A 132 9.11 3.53 22.83
CA GLU A 132 9.15 3.35 21.37
C GLU A 132 8.13 4.25 20.65
N LEU A 133 6.97 4.51 21.27
CA LEU A 133 5.99 5.48 20.79
C LEU A 133 6.47 6.93 20.98
N SER A 134 7.19 7.25 22.07
CA SER A 134 7.73 8.60 22.33
C SER A 134 8.87 9.04 21.40
N LYS A 135 9.49 8.13 20.63
CA LYS A 135 10.42 8.54 19.55
C LYS A 135 9.69 9.22 18.38
N HIS A 136 8.36 9.12 18.32
CA HIS A 136 7.50 9.89 17.43
C HIS A 136 7.15 11.30 17.95
N ASP A 137 7.43 11.63 19.22
CA ASP A 137 6.97 12.88 19.87
C ASP A 137 7.91 14.08 19.72
N GLY A 138 9.03 13.96 18.99
CA GLY A 138 9.96 15.07 18.76
C GLY A 138 9.42 16.22 17.88
N LYS A 139 8.25 16.05 17.23
CA LYS A 139 7.58 17.11 16.45
C LYS A 139 6.06 16.92 16.41
N ARG A 140 5.33 17.23 17.48
CA ARG A 140 3.88 17.50 17.35
C ARG A 140 3.30 18.30 18.53
N GLY A 141 3.66 19.58 18.57
CA GLY A 141 2.70 20.60 19.02
C GLY A 141 1.80 20.94 17.84
N GLU A 142 0.48 20.93 18.06
CA GLU A 142 -0.60 21.36 17.15
C GLU A 142 -0.70 20.66 15.80
N ARG A 143 -1.53 19.61 15.68
CA ARG A 143 -2.08 19.20 14.38
C ARG A 143 -3.57 18.88 14.46
N SER A 144 -4.35 19.95 14.30
CA SER A 144 -5.52 19.94 13.44
C SER A 144 -5.26 19.12 12.16
N SER A 145 -6.30 18.48 11.63
CA SER A 145 -6.35 17.90 10.29
C SER A 145 -5.29 18.49 9.36
N GLU A 146 -4.20 17.76 9.11
CA GLU A 146 -3.08 18.26 8.31
C GLU A 146 -3.53 18.36 6.85
N GLU A 147 -4.07 19.51 6.50
CA GLU A 147 -3.90 20.06 5.17
C GLU A 147 -2.39 20.14 4.93
N ILE A 148 -1.85 19.20 4.15
CA ILE A 148 -0.52 19.39 3.61
C ILE A 148 -0.61 20.68 2.82
N GLY A 149 0.06 21.74 3.31
CA GLY A 149 -0.02 23.11 2.81
C GLY A 149 -0.41 23.11 1.35
N SER A 150 -1.67 23.51 1.11
CA SER A 150 -2.35 23.62 -0.20
C SER A 150 -3.33 22.52 -0.71
N GLY A 151 -4.17 21.97 0.15
CA GLY A 151 -5.44 21.36 -0.30
C GLY A 151 -5.45 19.85 -0.49
N ALA A 152 -4.47 19.11 0.07
CA ALA A 152 -4.56 17.65 0.19
C ALA A 152 -5.03 17.30 1.61
N ILE A 153 -6.23 16.73 1.71
CA ILE A 153 -6.74 16.15 2.96
C ILE A 153 -6.27 14.69 3.01
N LEU A 154 -5.38 14.38 3.95
CA LEU A 154 -4.99 13.01 4.25
C LEU A 154 -6.20 12.26 4.83
N LYS A 155 -6.44 11.04 4.34
CA LYS A 155 -7.49 10.17 4.90
C LYS A 155 -6.98 9.52 6.18
N ASN A 156 -7.88 9.14 7.10
CA ASN A 156 -7.49 8.41 8.30
C ASN A 156 -6.68 7.15 7.95
N GLY A 157 -5.51 6.99 8.58
CA GLY A 157 -4.54 5.94 8.30
C GLY A 157 -3.60 6.15 7.14
N GLU A 158 -3.64 7.33 6.54
CA GLU A 158 -2.70 7.73 5.52
C GLU A 158 -1.51 8.46 6.15
N GLU A 159 -0.37 7.79 6.18
CA GLU A 159 0.87 8.29 6.80
C GLU A 159 1.82 8.80 5.74
N ILE A 160 2.34 10.02 5.92
CA ILE A 160 3.40 10.55 5.06
C ILE A 160 4.69 9.80 5.35
N ILE A 161 5.21 9.13 4.32
CA ILE A 161 6.51 8.46 4.35
C ILE A 161 7.60 9.48 4.05
N THR A 162 7.40 10.33 3.03
CA THR A 162 8.33 11.40 2.70
C THR A 162 7.66 12.57 1.99
N SER A 163 8.30 13.72 2.03
CA SER A 163 7.96 14.86 1.19
C SER A 163 9.25 15.51 0.69
N GLU A 164 9.47 15.47 -0.61
CA GLU A 164 10.70 15.96 -1.25
C GLU A 164 10.39 16.88 -2.42
N VAL A 165 11.36 17.71 -2.80
CA VAL A 165 11.28 18.48 -4.04
C VAL A 165 11.91 17.67 -5.17
N VAL A 166 11.15 17.49 -6.26
CA VAL A 166 11.58 16.82 -7.49
C VAL A 166 11.39 17.76 -8.68
N LEU A 167 12.19 17.54 -9.72
CA LEU A 167 11.96 18.11 -11.04
C LEU A 167 11.18 17.10 -11.88
N ILE A 168 10.13 17.57 -12.54
CA ILE A 168 9.41 16.85 -13.58
C ILE A 168 9.46 17.72 -14.84
N GLY A 169 10.24 17.27 -15.83
CA GLY A 169 10.67 18.16 -16.92
C GLY A 169 11.50 19.32 -16.37
N ASN A 170 11.09 20.56 -16.69
CA ASN A 170 11.74 21.78 -16.21
C ASN A 170 11.04 22.42 -15.00
N GLU A 171 10.01 21.76 -14.47
CA GLU A 171 9.16 22.30 -13.43
C GLU A 171 9.45 21.63 -12.08
N LYS A 172 9.42 22.43 -11.01
CA LYS A 172 9.58 21.95 -9.64
C LYS A 172 8.25 21.50 -9.07
N PHE A 173 8.25 20.31 -8.50
CA PHE A 173 7.13 19.76 -7.76
C PHE A 173 7.57 19.36 -6.35
N ALA A 174 6.68 19.52 -5.37
CA ALA A 174 6.76 18.76 -4.14
C ALA A 174 6.08 17.41 -4.37
N ILE A 175 6.86 16.31 -4.25
CA ILE A 175 6.34 14.96 -4.21
C ILE A 175 6.13 14.57 -2.74
N THR A 176 4.89 14.30 -2.36
CA THR A 176 4.57 13.72 -1.05
C THR A 176 4.14 12.28 -1.25
N ILE A 177 4.89 11.34 -0.68
CA ILE A 177 4.57 9.91 -0.72
C ILE A 177 4.00 9.51 0.63
N THR A 178 2.84 8.85 0.60
CA THR A 178 2.21 8.23 1.76
C THR A 178 2.14 6.72 1.57
N ASN A 179 1.72 6.00 2.60
CA ASN A 179 1.42 4.56 2.50
C ASN A 179 0.22 4.25 1.55
N ARG A 180 -0.53 5.25 1.06
CA ARG A 180 -1.71 5.05 0.19
C ARG A 180 -1.70 5.84 -1.10
N ASN A 181 -1.09 7.02 -1.13
CA ASN A 181 -1.08 7.91 -2.28
C ASN A 181 0.29 8.57 -2.48
N ILE A 182 0.52 9.00 -3.71
CA ILE A 182 1.59 9.90 -4.10
C ILE A 182 0.92 11.17 -4.60
N PHE A 183 1.31 12.31 -4.03
CA PHE A 183 0.82 13.62 -4.42
C PHE A 183 1.94 14.37 -5.12
N LEU A 184 1.65 14.92 -6.31
CA LEU A 184 2.53 15.86 -7.00
C LEU A 184 1.92 17.25 -6.91
N LYS A 185 2.64 18.15 -6.25
CA LYS A 185 2.17 19.51 -5.99
C LYS A 185 3.06 20.52 -6.66
N LYS A 186 2.45 21.47 -7.36
CA LYS A 186 3.16 22.58 -7.97
C LYS A 186 3.06 23.81 -7.07
N GLU A 187 4.19 24.46 -6.78
CA GLU A 187 4.18 25.74 -6.08
C GLU A 187 3.85 26.87 -7.07
N SER A 188 2.87 27.71 -6.74
CA SER A 188 2.60 28.97 -7.42
C SER A 188 3.15 30.12 -6.58
N SER A 189 4.22 30.75 -7.05
CA SER A 189 4.77 31.95 -6.41
C SER A 189 4.06 33.20 -6.96
N GLY A 190 2.99 33.63 -6.29
CA GLY A 190 2.42 34.97 -6.48
C GLY A 190 3.11 36.01 -5.60
N LEU A 191 3.05 37.29 -5.99
CA LEU A 191 3.70 38.41 -5.28
C LEU A 191 3.26 38.58 -3.81
N PHE A 192 2.18 37.92 -3.37
CA PHE A 192 1.58 38.12 -2.03
C PHE A 192 1.12 36.82 -1.32
N SER A 193 1.34 35.64 -1.90
CA SER A 193 0.95 34.36 -1.29
C SER A 193 1.65 33.20 -2.01
N LYS A 194 2.19 32.25 -1.22
CA LYS A 194 2.55 30.91 -1.71
C LYS A 194 1.30 30.04 -1.64
N SER A 195 0.71 29.72 -2.78
CA SER A 195 -0.28 28.64 -2.87
C SER A 195 0.37 27.47 -3.61
N SER A 196 0.23 26.25 -3.09
CA SER A 196 0.51 25.06 -3.88
C SER A 196 -0.81 24.50 -4.45
N ARG A 197 -0.74 23.69 -5.51
CA ARG A 197 -1.92 23.00 -6.04
C ARG A 197 -1.54 21.54 -6.23
N ILE A 198 -2.42 20.63 -5.82
CA ILE A 198 -2.28 19.23 -6.21
C ILE A 198 -2.56 19.17 -7.70
N GLU A 199 -1.53 18.86 -8.48
CA GLU A 199 -1.69 18.61 -9.91
C GLU A 199 -2.09 17.16 -10.14
N GLU A 200 -1.50 16.23 -9.37
CA GLU A 200 -1.79 14.80 -9.49
C GLU A 200 -1.88 14.14 -8.12
N ARG A 201 -2.83 13.22 -8.00
CA ARG A 201 -2.98 12.26 -6.91
C ARG A 201 -2.98 10.86 -7.53
N ILE A 202 -2.01 10.06 -7.14
CA ILE A 202 -1.82 8.70 -7.64
C ILE A 202 -2.02 7.76 -6.45
N GLU A 203 -2.96 6.81 -6.52
CA GLU A 203 -3.03 5.77 -5.49
C GLU A 203 -1.84 4.81 -5.63
N VAL A 204 -1.24 4.38 -4.53
CA VAL A 204 -0.08 3.45 -4.56
C VAL A 204 -0.40 2.19 -5.35
N LYS A 205 -1.64 1.66 -5.21
CA LYS A 205 -2.12 0.49 -5.96
C LYS A 205 -2.20 0.68 -7.49
N GLU A 206 -2.12 1.92 -7.97
CA GLU A 206 -2.11 2.28 -9.39
C GLU A 206 -0.69 2.47 -9.93
N MET A 207 0.33 2.35 -9.08
CA MET A 207 1.71 2.27 -9.55
C MET A 207 1.91 0.97 -10.32
N ILE A 208 2.59 1.08 -11.46
CA ILE A 208 3.04 -0.07 -12.24
C ILE A 208 4.49 -0.40 -11.86
N GLY A 209 5.32 0.63 -11.68
CA GLY A 209 6.70 0.47 -11.25
C GLY A 209 7.55 1.70 -11.57
N LEU A 210 8.87 1.53 -11.45
CA LEU A 210 9.86 2.54 -11.77
C LEU A 210 10.79 2.05 -12.86
N HIS A 211 10.98 2.88 -13.89
CA HIS A 211 12.16 2.77 -14.74
C HIS A 211 13.28 3.60 -14.10
N THR A 212 14.46 3.01 -13.89
CA THR A 212 15.59 3.69 -13.23
C THR A 212 16.83 3.72 -14.11
N GLU A 213 17.45 4.89 -14.20
CA GLU A 213 18.78 5.15 -14.76
C GLU A 213 19.64 5.78 -13.64
N PRO A 214 20.98 5.84 -13.76
CA PRO A 214 21.86 6.29 -12.67
C PRO A 214 21.47 7.61 -11.97
N ASN A 215 20.85 8.56 -12.68
CA ASN A 215 20.43 9.86 -12.13
C ASN A 215 19.00 10.26 -12.51
N LYS A 216 18.19 9.33 -13.02
CA LYS A 216 16.81 9.60 -13.46
C LYS A 216 15.93 8.42 -13.09
N ALA A 217 14.70 8.70 -12.68
CA ALA A 217 13.68 7.67 -12.58
C ALA A 217 12.44 8.12 -13.35
N ILE A 218 11.69 7.18 -13.89
CA ILE A 218 10.37 7.45 -14.46
C ILE A 218 9.38 6.63 -13.66
N LEU A 219 8.54 7.30 -12.89
CA LEU A 219 7.42 6.67 -12.21
C LEU A 219 6.34 6.37 -13.24
N ILE A 220 5.97 5.09 -13.35
CA ILE A 220 5.00 4.57 -14.30
C ILE A 220 3.73 4.21 -13.52
N THR A 221 2.59 4.78 -13.91
CA THR A 221 1.31 4.58 -13.20
C THR A 221 0.16 4.40 -14.18
N GLY A 222 -0.98 3.90 -13.68
CA GLY A 222 -2.25 3.91 -14.38
C GLY A 222 -2.62 2.60 -15.08
N ASN A 223 -3.76 2.01 -14.66
CA ASN A 223 -4.19 0.70 -15.15
C ASN A 223 -4.85 0.71 -16.53
N LYS A 224 -5.41 1.86 -16.97
CA LYS A 224 -6.06 2.00 -18.29
C LYS A 224 -5.15 2.70 -19.28
N LYS A 225 -4.71 3.91 -18.94
CA LYS A 225 -3.74 4.69 -19.72
C LYS A 225 -2.52 4.90 -18.86
N LEU A 226 -1.35 4.49 -19.35
CA LEU A 226 -0.10 4.75 -18.63
C LEU A 226 0.14 6.26 -18.54
N LYS A 227 0.53 6.71 -17.36
CA LYS A 227 1.09 8.03 -17.11
C LYS A 227 2.55 7.87 -16.71
N LEU A 228 3.40 8.76 -17.24
CA LEU A 228 4.82 8.77 -16.99
C LEU A 228 5.21 10.06 -16.28
N TYR A 229 5.93 9.92 -15.17
CA TYR A 229 6.46 11.04 -14.41
C TYR A 229 7.98 10.91 -14.37
N PRO A 230 8.72 11.58 -15.29
CA PRO A 230 10.18 11.60 -15.24
C PRO A 230 10.64 12.43 -14.05
N LEU A 231 11.10 11.76 -13.00
CA LEU A 231 11.57 12.33 -11.75
C LEU A 231 13.09 12.55 -11.79
N SER A 232 13.51 13.75 -11.39
CA SER A 232 14.90 14.06 -11.09
C SER A 232 15.02 14.75 -9.73
N SER A 233 15.95 14.29 -8.90
CA SER A 233 16.23 14.85 -7.58
C SER A 233 17.63 14.49 -7.10
N ARG A 234 18.19 15.30 -6.20
CA ARG A 234 19.44 14.96 -5.49
C ARG A 234 19.28 13.78 -4.54
N LYS A 235 18.05 13.53 -4.07
CA LYS A 235 17.68 12.41 -3.20
C LYS A 235 16.98 11.28 -3.96
N LEU A 236 17.24 11.17 -5.27
CA LEU A 236 16.60 10.15 -6.08
C LEU A 236 16.83 8.72 -5.56
N PRO A 237 18.02 8.33 -5.05
CA PRO A 237 18.23 7.00 -4.47
C PRO A 237 17.33 6.73 -3.25
N GLU A 238 17.14 7.73 -2.38
CA GLU A 238 16.24 7.63 -1.22
C GLU A 238 14.79 7.47 -1.66
N LEU A 239 14.37 8.25 -2.68
CA LEU A 239 13.03 8.14 -3.26
C LEU A 239 12.78 6.76 -3.89
N ILE A 240 13.76 6.20 -4.61
CA ILE A 240 13.66 4.85 -5.19
C ILE A 240 13.49 3.82 -4.06
N GLY A 241 14.32 3.88 -3.00
CA GLY A 241 14.18 2.98 -1.86
C GLY A 241 12.81 3.07 -1.17
N ILE A 242 12.22 4.27 -1.11
CA ILE A 242 10.86 4.45 -0.59
C ILE A 242 9.82 3.78 -1.49
N PHE A 243 9.92 3.95 -2.81
CA PHE A 243 9.02 3.25 -3.73
C PHE A 243 9.17 1.72 -3.66
N ASP A 244 10.37 1.20 -3.42
CA ASP A 244 10.59 -0.23 -3.20
C ASP A 244 9.86 -0.73 -1.95
N THR A 245 9.79 0.07 -0.88
CA THR A 245 9.03 -0.30 0.33
C THR A 245 7.51 -0.39 0.10
N LEU A 246 7.00 0.26 -0.95
CA LEU A 246 5.59 0.23 -1.34
C LEU A 246 5.23 -0.97 -2.24
N GLN A 247 6.23 -1.74 -2.68
CA GLN A 247 6.09 -2.90 -3.56
C GLN A 247 5.00 -3.90 -3.15
N PRO A 248 4.82 -4.25 -1.85
CA PRO A 248 3.77 -5.19 -1.44
C PRO A 248 2.34 -4.74 -1.77
N GLU A 249 2.11 -3.43 -1.91
CA GLU A 249 0.79 -2.89 -2.22
C GLU A 249 0.52 -2.80 -3.72
N TYR A 250 1.50 -2.39 -4.52
CA TYR A 250 1.30 -2.21 -5.97
C TYR A 250 1.51 -3.48 -6.80
N LEU A 251 2.32 -4.45 -6.33
CA LEU A 251 2.51 -5.72 -7.06
C LEU A 251 1.26 -6.60 -7.13
N ARG A 252 0.24 -6.34 -6.29
CA ARG A 252 -1.06 -7.02 -6.38
C ARG A 252 -1.78 -6.70 -7.70
N GLY A 253 -1.41 -5.60 -8.36
CA GLY A 253 -1.98 -5.12 -9.61
C GLY A 253 -1.17 -5.51 -10.85
N GLU A 254 -1.36 -4.72 -11.92
CA GLU A 254 -0.43 -4.74 -13.04
C GLU A 254 0.91 -4.16 -12.59
N HIS A 255 2.01 -4.82 -12.92
CA HIS A 255 3.33 -4.40 -12.45
C HIS A 255 4.36 -4.49 -13.57
N LEU A 256 5.40 -3.65 -13.44
CA LEU A 256 6.52 -3.59 -14.35
C LEU A 256 7.36 -4.87 -14.25
N ILE A 257 7.67 -5.47 -15.40
CA ILE A 257 8.57 -6.62 -15.52
C ILE A 257 9.91 -6.17 -16.08
N LEU A 258 9.88 -5.40 -17.17
CA LEU A 258 11.08 -4.86 -17.78
C LEU A 258 10.79 -3.50 -18.44
N SER A 259 11.79 -2.63 -18.48
CA SER A 259 11.72 -1.37 -19.23
C SER A 259 13.06 -1.04 -19.87
N SER A 260 13.02 -0.38 -21.01
CA SER A 260 14.19 0.06 -21.77
C SER A 260 13.89 1.41 -22.39
N ARG A 261 14.84 2.33 -22.30
CA ARG A 261 14.71 3.68 -22.84
C ARG A 261 15.70 3.90 -23.98
N ASN A 262 15.22 4.47 -25.08
CA ASN A 262 16.07 5.00 -26.14
C ASN A 262 15.60 6.42 -26.52
N GLY A 263 16.40 7.43 -26.13
CA GLY A 263 16.01 8.83 -26.27
C GLY A 263 14.74 9.12 -25.45
N ASP A 264 13.69 9.61 -26.10
CA ASP A 264 12.40 9.88 -25.46
C ASP A 264 11.41 8.71 -25.56
N ARG A 265 11.79 7.62 -26.22
CA ARG A 265 10.99 6.40 -26.29
C ARG A 265 11.28 5.52 -25.08
N LEU A 266 10.21 5.08 -24.44
CA LEU A 266 10.23 4.11 -23.36
C LEU A 266 9.42 2.88 -23.79
N THR A 267 10.10 1.74 -23.83
CA THR A 267 9.49 0.41 -24.02
C THR A 267 9.27 -0.19 -22.63
N ILE A 268 8.05 -0.65 -22.36
CA ILE A 268 7.58 -1.11 -21.05
C ILE A 268 6.92 -2.47 -21.23
N LEU A 269 7.45 -3.51 -20.59
CA LEU A 269 6.79 -4.79 -20.44
C LEU A 269 6.19 -4.88 -19.03
N THR A 270 4.88 -5.08 -18.95
CA THR A 270 4.16 -5.32 -17.68
C THR A 270 3.64 -6.75 -17.62
N SER A 271 3.15 -7.16 -16.46
CA SER A 271 2.41 -8.42 -16.30
C SER A 271 1.14 -8.54 -17.14
N LYS A 272 0.69 -7.48 -17.82
CA LYS A 272 -0.52 -7.51 -18.68
C LYS A 272 -0.30 -7.10 -20.12
N ARG A 273 0.69 -6.26 -20.42
CA ARG A 273 0.87 -5.67 -21.75
C ARG A 273 2.30 -5.23 -22.02
N LEU A 274 2.64 -5.19 -23.29
CA LEU A 274 3.77 -4.48 -23.83
C LEU A 274 3.31 -3.09 -24.31
N VAL A 275 3.99 -2.03 -23.87
CA VAL A 275 3.69 -0.65 -24.25
C VAL A 275 4.95 0.02 -24.79
N ILE A 276 4.84 0.72 -25.91
CA ILE A 276 5.85 1.66 -26.40
C ILE A 276 5.23 3.04 -26.35
N THR A 277 5.90 3.97 -25.68
CA THR A 277 5.41 5.34 -25.50
C THR A 277 6.56 6.31 -25.67
N ASP A 278 6.24 7.47 -26.21
CA ASP A 278 7.07 8.65 -26.09
C ASP A 278 6.79 9.31 -24.74
N ILE A 279 7.83 9.74 -24.02
CA ILE A 279 7.71 10.37 -22.70
C ILE A 279 7.00 11.73 -22.80
N SER A 280 7.13 12.42 -23.94
CA SER A 280 6.57 13.75 -24.17
C SER A 280 5.28 13.71 -25.00
N GLU A 281 5.20 12.83 -26.01
CA GLU A 281 4.10 12.78 -26.98
C GLU A 281 3.02 11.73 -26.64
N GLY A 282 3.32 10.80 -25.73
CA GLY A 282 2.40 9.77 -25.27
C GLY A 282 2.49 8.44 -26.02
N MET A 283 1.45 7.61 -25.90
CA MET A 283 1.47 6.20 -26.31
C MET A 283 1.58 6.04 -27.82
N LEU A 284 2.53 5.21 -28.26
CA LEU A 284 2.77 4.88 -29.67
C LEU A 284 2.22 3.50 -30.04
N MET A 285 2.33 2.53 -29.13
CA MET A 285 1.89 1.16 -29.33
C MET A 285 1.52 0.51 -27.99
N GLU A 286 0.48 -0.32 -27.99
CA GLU A 286 0.13 -1.19 -26.88
C GLU A 286 -0.31 -2.55 -27.43
N ILE A 287 0.29 -3.62 -26.91
CA ILE A 287 -0.08 -5.00 -27.21
C ILE A 287 -0.37 -5.70 -25.89
N GLN A 288 -1.59 -6.21 -25.72
CA GLN A 288 -1.97 -7.00 -24.56
C GLN A 288 -1.21 -8.34 -24.59
N ASN A 289 -0.67 -8.80 -23.46
CA ASN A 289 0.19 -10.00 -23.41
C ASN A 289 -0.51 -11.23 -24.02
N LYS A 290 -1.83 -11.39 -23.77
CA LYS A 290 -2.65 -12.46 -24.35
C LYS A 290 -2.77 -12.47 -25.88
N LYS A 291 -2.41 -11.36 -26.54
CA LYS A 291 -2.36 -11.25 -28.00
C LYS A 291 -0.96 -11.47 -28.56
N ILE A 292 0.07 -11.52 -27.71
CA ILE A 292 1.43 -11.79 -28.15
C ILE A 292 1.55 -13.29 -28.39
N VAL A 293 1.79 -13.69 -29.64
CA VAL A 293 1.94 -15.10 -30.03
C VAL A 293 3.40 -15.53 -30.13
N GLY A 294 4.34 -14.58 -30.06
CA GLY A 294 5.76 -14.87 -30.04
C GLY A 294 6.64 -13.63 -30.08
N ALA A 295 7.94 -13.84 -29.88
CA ALA A 295 8.97 -12.83 -30.02
C ALA A 295 10.20 -13.43 -30.70
N GLU A 296 10.82 -12.65 -31.58
CA GLU A 296 11.97 -13.05 -32.38
C GLU A 296 13.05 -11.97 -32.33
N VAL A 297 14.31 -12.39 -32.27
CA VAL A 297 15.44 -11.49 -32.46
C VAL A 297 16.02 -11.77 -33.83
N THR A 298 16.14 -10.71 -34.63
CA THR A 298 16.81 -10.76 -35.93
C THR A 298 18.07 -9.91 -35.87
N GLY A 299 19.18 -10.41 -36.36
CA GLY A 299 20.47 -9.73 -36.32
C GLY A 299 21.57 -10.59 -36.92
N GLY A 300 22.82 -10.13 -36.87
CA GLY A 300 23.96 -10.88 -37.41
C GLY A 300 25.28 -10.12 -37.25
N PHE A 301 26.39 -10.71 -37.72
CA PHE A 301 27.77 -10.22 -37.48
C PHE A 301 28.04 -8.73 -37.80
N LEU A 302 27.19 -8.09 -38.61
CA LEU A 302 27.31 -6.68 -39.03
C LEU A 302 26.05 -5.83 -38.77
N LYS A 303 24.99 -6.37 -38.17
CA LYS A 303 23.74 -5.64 -37.90
C LYS A 303 23.38 -5.73 -36.43
N LYS A 304 22.97 -4.59 -35.84
CA LYS A 304 22.44 -4.55 -34.47
C LYS A 304 21.25 -5.51 -34.37
N ASP A 305 21.21 -6.29 -33.31
CA ASP A 305 20.08 -7.15 -33.01
C ASP A 305 18.81 -6.31 -32.83
N GLN A 306 17.70 -6.79 -33.40
CA GLN A 306 16.40 -6.14 -33.37
C GLN A 306 15.36 -7.12 -32.87
N LEU A 307 14.69 -6.75 -31.77
CA LEU A 307 13.53 -7.48 -31.28
C LEU A 307 12.33 -7.22 -32.19
N HIS A 308 11.58 -8.28 -32.46
CA HIS A 308 10.28 -8.24 -33.08
C HIS A 308 9.26 -8.99 -32.22
N VAL A 309 8.10 -8.37 -32.01
CA VAL A 309 6.99 -8.97 -31.26
C VAL A 309 5.86 -9.28 -32.25
N LEU A 310 5.32 -10.48 -32.14
CA LEU A 310 4.25 -11.00 -33.02
C LEU A 310 2.92 -10.84 -32.28
N GLU A 311 2.03 -9.99 -32.79
CA GLU A 311 0.66 -9.79 -32.27
C GLU A 311 -0.35 -10.53 -33.14
N ASP A 312 -1.25 -11.29 -32.53
CA ASP A 312 -2.47 -11.79 -33.17
C ASP A 312 -3.68 -10.89 -32.83
N SER A 313 -4.14 -10.18 -33.86
CA SER A 313 -5.38 -9.40 -33.83
C SER A 313 -6.37 -9.86 -34.92
N GLY A 314 -6.33 -11.15 -35.28
CA GLY A 314 -7.04 -11.76 -36.41
C GLY A 314 -6.12 -12.08 -37.60
N VAL A 315 -4.98 -11.38 -37.69
CA VAL A 315 -3.84 -11.68 -38.56
C VAL A 315 -2.58 -11.40 -37.76
N VAL A 316 -1.58 -12.28 -37.86
CA VAL A 316 -0.30 -12.10 -37.16
C VAL A 316 0.46 -10.92 -37.77
N THR A 317 0.68 -9.89 -36.97
CA THR A 317 1.45 -8.69 -37.32
C THR A 317 2.79 -8.69 -36.58
N LYS A 318 3.86 -8.30 -37.27
CA LYS A 318 5.22 -8.26 -36.71
C LYS A 318 5.61 -6.81 -36.40
N HIS A 319 5.85 -6.52 -35.13
CA HIS A 319 6.16 -5.18 -34.63
C HIS A 319 7.65 -5.11 -34.27
N PRO A 320 8.45 -4.21 -34.89
CA PRO A 320 9.81 -3.96 -34.44
C PRO A 320 9.78 -3.20 -33.11
N VAL A 321 10.59 -3.67 -32.15
CA VAL A 321 10.67 -3.09 -30.80
C VAL A 321 12.14 -2.78 -30.50
N ASP A 322 12.45 -1.51 -30.27
CA ASP A 322 13.82 -1.08 -29.97
C ASP A 322 14.07 -1.11 -28.46
N VAL A 323 15.08 -1.89 -28.08
CA VAL A 323 15.43 -2.20 -26.70
C VAL A 323 16.95 -2.37 -26.58
N ASP A 324 17.43 -2.24 -25.34
CA ASP A 324 18.82 -2.40 -24.95
C ASP A 324 19.35 -3.84 -25.15
N ASP A 325 18.59 -4.85 -24.74
CA ASP A 325 18.95 -6.27 -24.82
C ASP A 325 17.84 -7.10 -25.48
N PRO A 326 17.80 -7.17 -26.83
CA PRO A 326 16.76 -7.88 -27.56
C PRO A 326 16.57 -9.34 -27.12
N VAL A 327 17.64 -10.03 -26.71
CA VAL A 327 17.58 -11.45 -26.30
C VAL A 327 16.88 -11.58 -24.96
N LYS A 328 17.29 -10.81 -23.95
CA LYS A 328 16.63 -10.77 -22.64
C LYS A 328 15.14 -10.42 -22.76
N TRP A 329 14.82 -9.44 -23.60
CA TRP A 329 13.43 -9.05 -23.85
C TRP A 329 12.61 -10.17 -24.48
N LYS A 330 13.16 -10.87 -25.49
CA LYS A 330 12.49 -12.02 -26.10
C LYS A 330 12.18 -13.10 -25.06
N ASP A 331 13.14 -13.43 -24.20
CA ASP A 331 12.97 -14.49 -23.21
C ASP A 331 11.88 -14.13 -22.18
N LEU A 332 11.92 -12.92 -21.61
CA LEU A 332 10.90 -12.46 -20.66
C LEU A 332 9.51 -12.32 -21.29
N ILE A 333 9.40 -11.86 -22.54
CA ILE A 333 8.13 -11.86 -23.27
C ILE A 333 7.61 -13.30 -23.39
N GLY A 334 8.48 -14.25 -23.73
CA GLY A 334 8.14 -15.67 -23.79
C GLY A 334 7.60 -16.22 -22.47
N GLU A 335 8.19 -15.85 -21.34
CA GLU A 335 7.70 -16.21 -20.00
C GLU A 335 6.32 -15.59 -19.70
N CYS A 336 6.12 -14.32 -20.06
CA CYS A 336 4.85 -13.63 -19.88
C CYS A 336 3.72 -14.27 -20.69
N VAL A 337 3.99 -14.71 -21.91
CA VAL A 337 2.99 -15.34 -22.80
C VAL A 337 2.62 -16.75 -22.34
N ARG A 338 3.59 -17.53 -21.84
CA ARG A 338 3.34 -18.90 -21.35
C ARG A 338 2.58 -18.98 -20.03
N SER A 339 2.50 -17.87 -19.30
CA SER A 339 1.85 -17.81 -17.98
C SER A 339 0.33 -17.62 -18.04
N PHE A 340 -0.25 -17.62 -19.25
CA PHE A 340 -1.70 -17.52 -19.52
C PHE A 340 -2.21 -18.78 -20.23
#